data_AF-A0A8X7TV77-F1
#
_entry.id   AF-A0A8X7TV77-F1
#
_cell.length_a   1.000
_cell.length_b   1.000
_cell.length_c   1.000
_cell.angle_alpha   90.00
_cell.angle_beta   90.00
_cell.angle_gamma   90.00
#
_symmetry.space_group_name_H-M   'P 1'
#
loop_
_entity.id
_entity.type
_entity.pdbx_description
1 polymer ?
#
loop_
_entity_poly.entity_id
_entity_poly.type
_entity_poly.pdbx_seq_one_letter_code
_entity_poly.pdbx_strand_id
1 'polypeptide(L)'
;MVESTGGVYFVPAFNGLFAPWWREDARGVCIGITRFTNKSHIARAVLESMCFQVKDVLDSMNKDAGEKGSLNNEKGEFLLRVDGGATANNLLMQIQADLMGTPVVRPVDIETTALGAAYAAGLAVGFWKEEDIFESGEKSKNSKVFRPAMEEATRKKKVESWCKAVERTFDLADLSL
;
A
#
# COMPACT_ATOMS: atom_id res chain seq x y z
N MET A 1 -5.53 -18.85 -4.67
CA MET A 1 -5.28 -17.68 -5.53
C MET A 1 -4.18 -18.04 -6.51
N VAL A 2 -4.20 -17.50 -7.73
CA VAL A 2 -3.12 -17.68 -8.72
C VAL A 2 -1.80 -17.08 -8.21
N GLU A 3 -0.67 -17.62 -8.66
CA GLU A 3 0.68 -17.20 -8.22
C GLU A 3 1.15 -15.87 -8.85
N SER A 4 0.54 -15.44 -9.95
CA SER A 4 0.82 -14.16 -10.59
C SER A 4 -0.44 -13.59 -11.24
N THR A 5 -0.37 -12.35 -11.75
CA THR A 5 -1.46 -11.73 -12.53
C THR A 5 -1.49 -12.20 -13.98
N GLY A 6 -0.55 -13.05 -14.42
CA GLY A 6 -0.46 -13.47 -15.83
C GLY A 6 -0.18 -12.31 -16.80
N GLY A 7 0.42 -11.21 -16.31
CA GLY A 7 0.68 -10.00 -17.10
C GLY A 7 -0.42 -8.96 -17.04
N VAL A 8 -1.53 -9.24 -16.34
CA VAL A 8 -2.62 -8.27 -16.15
C VAL A 8 -2.20 -7.18 -15.17
N TYR A 9 -2.47 -5.94 -15.54
CA TYR A 9 -2.41 -4.78 -14.65
C TYR A 9 -3.77 -4.10 -14.63
N PHE A 10 -4.21 -3.76 -13.42
CA PHE A 10 -5.43 -3.00 -13.20
C PHE A 10 -5.05 -1.66 -12.58
N VAL A 11 -5.41 -0.54 -13.20
CA VAL A 11 -5.18 0.79 -12.61
C VAL A 11 -6.53 1.36 -12.19
N PRO A 12 -6.82 1.50 -10.89
CA PRO A 12 -8.14 1.87 -10.37
C PRO A 12 -8.36 3.39 -10.38
N ALA A 13 -8.10 4.07 -11.51
CA ALA A 13 -8.32 5.50 -11.68
C ALA A 13 -9.80 5.85 -11.89
N PHE A 14 -10.70 5.34 -11.02
CA PHE A 14 -12.14 5.49 -11.17
C PHE A 14 -12.60 6.95 -11.11
N ASN A 15 -11.91 7.76 -10.31
CA ASN A 15 -12.16 9.19 -10.13
C ASN A 15 -10.90 10.00 -10.46
N GLY A 16 -10.13 9.57 -11.46
CA GLY A 16 -8.78 10.07 -11.71
C GLY A 16 -7.73 9.42 -10.81
N LEU A 17 -6.49 9.89 -10.93
CA LEU A 17 -5.36 9.51 -10.09
C LEU A 17 -4.99 10.67 -9.17
N PHE A 18 -4.91 10.40 -7.87
CA PHE A 18 -4.43 11.35 -6.87
C PHE A 18 -2.91 11.27 -6.75
N ALA A 19 -2.37 11.50 -5.55
CA ALA A 19 -0.94 11.44 -5.28
C ALA A 19 -0.31 10.12 -5.77
N PRO A 20 0.91 10.17 -6.33
CA PRO A 20 1.69 11.36 -6.69
C PRO A 20 1.35 11.93 -8.08
N TRP A 21 0.43 11.30 -8.81
CA TRP A 21 0.20 11.55 -10.24
C TRP A 21 -0.62 12.81 -10.52
N TRP A 22 -1.65 13.09 -9.70
CA TRP A 22 -2.54 14.25 -9.82
C TRP A 22 -3.13 14.44 -11.23
N ARG A 23 -3.76 13.39 -11.76
CA ARG A 23 -4.39 13.34 -13.09
C ARG A 23 -5.90 13.12 -12.95
N GLU A 24 -6.67 14.21 -12.97
CA GLU A 24 -8.15 14.17 -12.94
C GLU A 24 -8.76 13.58 -14.22
N ASP A 25 -8.01 13.66 -15.31
CA ASP A 25 -8.35 13.18 -16.64
C ASP A 25 -8.11 11.67 -16.79
N ALA A 26 -7.46 11.02 -15.82
CA ALA A 26 -7.19 9.60 -15.87
C ALA A 26 -8.46 8.76 -15.67
N ARG A 27 -8.55 7.58 -16.32
CA ARG A 27 -9.66 6.63 -16.14
C ARG A 27 -9.19 5.22 -15.83
N GLY A 28 -10.03 4.45 -15.15
CA GLY A 28 -9.73 3.09 -14.75
C GLY A 28 -9.50 2.17 -15.95
N VAL A 29 -8.41 1.41 -15.95
CA VAL A 29 -8.01 0.55 -17.07
C VAL A 29 -7.59 -0.84 -16.58
N CYS A 30 -7.99 -1.87 -17.32
CA CYS A 30 -7.48 -3.24 -17.18
C CYS A 30 -6.72 -3.61 -18.46
N ILE A 31 -5.40 -3.77 -18.38
CA ILE A 31 -4.54 -4.11 -19.52
C ILE A 31 -3.80 -5.44 -19.33
N GLY A 32 -3.19 -5.95 -20.41
CA GLY A 32 -2.40 -7.18 -20.38
C GLY A 32 -3.25 -8.45 -20.42
N ILE A 33 -4.51 -8.35 -20.84
CA ILE A 33 -5.40 -9.50 -21.01
C ILE A 33 -4.94 -10.33 -22.21
N THR A 34 -4.80 -11.64 -21.99
CA THR A 34 -4.53 -12.64 -23.02
C THR A 34 -5.59 -13.73 -22.98
N ARG A 35 -5.55 -14.67 -23.93
CA ARG A 35 -6.45 -15.84 -23.93
C ARG A 35 -6.32 -16.73 -22.68
N PHE A 36 -5.21 -16.62 -21.92
CA PHE A 36 -4.99 -17.36 -20.67
C PHE A 36 -5.53 -16.63 -19.43
N THR A 37 -5.93 -15.37 -19.58
CA THR A 37 -6.42 -14.56 -18.46
C THR A 37 -7.76 -15.13 -17.95
N ASN A 38 -7.92 -15.12 -16.62
CA ASN A 38 -9.14 -15.58 -15.96
C ASN A 38 -9.47 -14.65 -14.79
N LYS A 39 -10.64 -14.84 -14.16
CA LYS A 39 -11.11 -13.99 -13.06
C LYS A 39 -10.12 -13.89 -11.89
N SER A 40 -9.35 -14.95 -11.62
CA SER A 40 -8.36 -14.96 -10.53
C SER A 40 -7.16 -14.07 -10.83
N HIS A 41 -6.73 -13.99 -12.10
CA HIS A 41 -5.68 -13.08 -12.55
C HIS A 41 -6.09 -11.62 -12.34
N ILE A 42 -7.33 -11.28 -12.70
CA ILE A 42 -7.89 -9.93 -12.53
C ILE A 42 -8.03 -9.59 -11.04
N ALA A 43 -8.60 -10.50 -10.24
CA ALA A 43 -8.74 -10.29 -8.80
C ALA A 43 -7.38 -10.05 -8.11
N ARG A 44 -6.34 -10.79 -8.52
CA ARG A 44 -4.98 -10.55 -8.04
C ARG A 44 -4.42 -9.21 -8.53
N ALA A 45 -4.66 -8.82 -9.79
CA ALA A 45 -4.21 -7.54 -10.31
C ALA A 45 -4.81 -6.34 -9.56
N VAL A 46 -6.07 -6.44 -9.12
CA VAL A 46 -6.71 -5.44 -8.25
C VAL A 46 -6.03 -5.36 -6.87
N LEU A 47 -5.63 -6.48 -6.28
CA LEU A 47 -4.86 -6.46 -5.03
C LEU A 47 -3.45 -5.86 -5.24
N GLU A 48 -2.76 -6.26 -6.31
CA GLU A 48 -1.44 -5.71 -6.63
C GLU A 48 -1.52 -4.20 -6.92
N SER A 49 -2.60 -3.71 -7.53
CA SER A 49 -2.78 -2.27 -7.80
C SER A 49 -2.84 -1.44 -6.53
N MET A 50 -3.50 -1.92 -5.48
CA MET A 50 -3.51 -1.26 -4.17
C MET A 50 -2.07 -1.10 -3.65
N CYS A 51 -1.27 -2.17 -3.77
CA CYS A 51 0.11 -2.16 -3.29
C CYS A 51 1.03 -1.25 -4.11
N PHE A 52 0.83 -1.20 -5.43
CA PHE A 52 1.55 -0.26 -6.27
C PHE A 52 1.20 1.20 -5.94
N GLN A 53 -0.07 1.53 -5.71
CA GLN A 53 -0.47 2.89 -5.31
C GLN A 53 0.15 3.31 -3.97
N VAL A 54 0.19 2.40 -2.98
CA VAL A 54 0.91 2.66 -1.72
C VAL A 54 2.39 2.91 -1.98
N LYS A 55 3.02 2.12 -2.87
CA LYS A 55 4.42 2.30 -3.23
C LYS A 55 4.67 3.63 -3.94
N ASP A 56 3.82 4.05 -4.87
CA ASP A 56 3.97 5.33 -5.57
C ASP A 56 4.02 6.51 -4.59
N VAL A 57 3.11 6.51 -3.61
CA VAL A 57 3.08 7.55 -2.56
C VAL A 57 4.32 7.49 -1.68
N LEU A 58 4.71 6.29 -1.22
CA LEU A 58 5.90 6.12 -0.39
C LEU A 58 7.19 6.51 -1.11
N ASP A 59 7.33 6.18 -2.39
CA ASP A 59 8.47 6.57 -3.20
C ASP A 59 8.52 8.10 -3.37
N SER A 60 7.37 8.77 -3.47
CA SER A 60 7.28 10.23 -3.46
C SER A 60 7.68 10.81 -2.10
N MET A 61 7.15 10.28 -1.01
CA MET A 61 7.49 10.72 0.35
C MET A 61 8.99 10.57 0.64
N ASN A 62 9.61 9.46 0.19
CA ASN A 62 11.05 9.24 0.32
C ASN A 62 11.87 10.30 -0.45
N LYS A 63 11.43 10.70 -1.64
CA LYS A 63 12.09 11.77 -2.41
C LYS A 63 11.97 13.12 -1.70
N ASP A 64 10.80 13.42 -1.15
CA ASP A 64 10.54 14.69 -0.45
C ASP A 64 11.32 14.79 0.88
N ALA A 65 11.48 13.67 1.59
CA ALA A 65 12.24 13.63 2.84
C ALA A 65 13.77 13.82 2.63
N GLY A 66 14.29 13.57 1.42
CA GLY A 66 15.69 13.74 1.05
C GLY A 66 16.69 12.91 1.88
N GLU A 67 17.99 13.20 1.79
CA GLU A 67 19.05 12.55 2.60
C GLU A 67 19.02 12.94 4.10
N LYS A 68 18.25 13.97 4.49
CA LYS A 68 18.22 14.52 5.86
C LYS A 68 17.12 13.93 6.74
N GLY A 69 16.06 13.39 6.15
CA GLY A 69 14.94 12.77 6.85
C GLY A 69 14.88 11.29 6.48
N SER A 70 15.76 10.48 7.05
CA SER A 70 15.66 9.04 6.87
C SER A 70 14.31 8.57 7.43
N LEU A 71 13.44 7.98 6.60
CA LEU A 71 12.21 7.32 7.08
C LEU A 71 12.51 6.05 7.88
N ASN A 72 13.80 5.73 8.06
CA ASN A 72 14.23 4.62 8.86
C ASN A 72 13.95 4.87 10.34
N ASN A 73 13.58 3.81 11.05
CA ASN A 73 13.53 3.80 12.49
C ASN A 73 14.95 3.98 13.10
N GLU A 74 15.03 4.03 14.43
CA GLU A 74 16.28 4.15 15.19
C GLU A 74 17.34 3.07 14.86
N LYS A 75 16.94 1.96 14.23
CA LYS A 75 17.82 0.85 13.81
C LYS A 75 18.24 0.94 12.34
N GLY A 76 17.90 2.02 11.64
CA GLY A 76 18.22 2.18 10.23
C GLY A 76 17.31 1.40 9.28
N GLU A 77 16.13 0.95 9.73
CA GLU A 77 15.18 0.19 8.91
C GLU A 77 13.85 0.93 8.71
N PHE A 78 13.36 1.03 7.47
CA PHE A 78 11.98 1.44 7.21
C PHE A 78 11.00 0.28 7.46
N LEU A 79 9.94 0.55 8.24
CA LEU A 79 8.87 -0.40 8.53
C LEU A 79 7.53 0.22 8.16
N LEU A 80 6.78 -0.41 7.25
CA LEU A 80 5.41 0.03 6.97
C LEU A 80 4.46 -0.57 8.01
N ARG A 81 3.90 0.28 8.87
CA ARG A 81 2.78 -0.07 9.73
C ARG A 81 1.49 0.12 8.96
N VAL A 82 0.59 -0.84 9.03
CA VAL A 82 -0.67 -0.86 8.26
C VAL A 82 -1.86 -1.12 9.18
N ASP A 83 -3.02 -0.60 8.81
CA ASP A 83 -4.29 -0.82 9.52
C ASP A 83 -5.49 -0.84 8.55
N GLY A 84 -6.70 -1.02 9.09
CA GLY A 84 -7.95 -1.06 8.32
C GLY A 84 -8.29 -2.45 7.77
N GLY A 85 -9.57 -2.63 7.41
CA GLY A 85 -10.14 -3.94 7.08
C GLY A 85 -9.41 -4.73 5.98
N ALA A 86 -8.89 -4.04 4.96
CA ALA A 86 -8.14 -4.69 3.87
C ALA A 86 -6.88 -5.41 4.37
N THR A 87 -6.27 -4.94 5.46
CA THR A 87 -5.05 -5.53 6.01
C THR A 87 -5.27 -6.93 6.57
N ALA A 88 -6.50 -7.34 6.89
CA ALA A 88 -6.82 -8.72 7.26
C ALA A 88 -6.40 -9.75 6.18
N ASN A 89 -6.33 -9.33 4.91
CA ASN A 89 -5.89 -10.15 3.80
C ASN A 89 -4.37 -10.39 3.81
N ASN A 90 -3.95 -11.57 4.27
CA ASN A 90 -2.54 -11.95 4.34
C ASN A 90 -1.83 -11.93 2.98
N LEU A 91 -2.53 -12.23 1.88
CA LEU A 91 -1.94 -12.19 0.54
C LEU A 91 -1.62 -10.75 0.13
N LEU A 92 -2.53 -9.81 0.40
CA LEU A 92 -2.30 -8.39 0.15
C LEU A 92 -1.08 -7.88 0.93
N MET A 93 -0.98 -8.26 2.22
CA MET A 93 0.15 -7.86 3.06
C MET A 93 1.49 -8.43 2.58
N GLN A 94 1.49 -9.69 2.11
CA GLN A 94 2.70 -10.28 1.52
C GLN A 94 3.09 -9.58 0.22
N ILE A 95 2.13 -9.32 -0.68
CA ILE A 95 2.35 -8.57 -1.92
C ILE A 95 2.91 -7.17 -1.61
N GLN A 96 2.37 -6.48 -0.60
CA GLN A 96 2.86 -5.16 -0.19
C GLN A 96 4.32 -5.23 0.26
N ALA A 97 4.68 -6.17 1.14
CA ALA A 97 6.05 -6.36 1.60
C ALA A 97 6.98 -6.69 0.42
N ASP A 98 6.56 -7.58 -0.47
CA ASP A 98 7.30 -8.00 -1.66
C ASP A 98 7.58 -6.85 -2.62
N LEU A 99 6.58 -5.99 -2.89
CA LEU A 99 6.69 -4.88 -3.82
C LEU A 99 7.50 -3.70 -3.26
N MET A 100 7.43 -3.45 -1.96
CA MET A 100 8.24 -2.39 -1.34
C MET A 100 9.66 -2.83 -1.07
N GLY A 101 9.88 -4.10 -0.73
CA GLY A 101 11.17 -4.59 -0.26
C GLY A 101 11.46 -4.32 1.21
N THR A 102 10.46 -3.95 1.98
CA THR A 102 10.56 -3.61 3.40
C THR A 102 9.50 -4.37 4.18
N PRO A 103 9.72 -4.65 5.48
CA PRO A 103 8.74 -5.36 6.27
C PRO A 103 7.44 -4.57 6.44
N VAL A 104 6.32 -5.29 6.39
CA VAL A 104 4.98 -4.78 6.71
C VAL A 104 4.55 -5.31 8.07
N VAL A 105 4.13 -4.43 8.95
CA VAL A 105 3.69 -4.75 10.32
C VAL A 105 2.21 -4.48 10.45
N ARG A 106 1.43 -5.54 10.66
CA ARG A 106 0.00 -5.45 10.96
C ARG A 106 -0.24 -5.65 12.46
N PRO A 107 -0.85 -4.68 13.17
CA PRO A 107 -1.23 -4.84 14.57
C PRO A 107 -2.32 -5.92 14.74
N VAL A 108 -2.54 -6.35 15.98
CA VAL A 108 -3.66 -7.25 16.30
C VAL A 108 -4.99 -6.56 16.08
N ASP A 109 -5.10 -5.34 16.61
CA ASP A 109 -6.25 -4.48 16.41
C ASP A 109 -6.03 -3.62 15.17
N ILE A 110 -6.83 -3.86 14.13
CA ILE A 110 -6.79 -3.15 12.86
C ILE A 110 -7.72 -1.94 12.82
N GLU A 111 -8.56 -1.74 13.85
CA GLU A 111 -9.49 -0.61 13.98
C GLU A 111 -8.81 0.59 14.68
N THR A 112 -7.63 0.95 14.19
CA THR A 112 -6.79 2.01 14.77
C THR A 112 -7.43 3.40 14.68
N THR A 113 -8.36 3.61 13.75
CA THR A 113 -9.07 4.89 13.57
C THR A 113 -9.93 5.23 14.79
N ALA A 114 -10.78 4.30 15.22
CA ALA A 114 -11.62 4.49 16.40
C ALA A 114 -10.76 4.60 17.67
N LEU A 115 -9.71 3.79 17.75
CA LEU A 115 -8.75 3.82 18.86
C LEU A 115 -8.05 5.18 18.98
N GLY A 116 -7.60 5.77 17.87
CA GLY A 116 -6.99 7.09 17.85
C GLY A 116 -7.93 8.20 18.32
N ALA A 117 -9.20 8.16 17.89
CA ALA A 117 -10.22 9.10 18.36
C ALA A 117 -10.49 8.95 19.87
N ALA A 118 -10.57 7.71 20.37
CA ALA A 118 -10.74 7.43 21.79
C ALA A 118 -9.56 7.94 22.62
N TYR A 119 -8.32 7.73 22.14
CA TYR A 119 -7.12 8.27 22.79
C TYR A 119 -7.12 9.80 22.83
N ALA A 120 -7.43 10.48 21.73
CA ALA A 120 -7.50 11.93 21.69
C ALA A 120 -8.56 12.49 22.66
N ALA A 121 -9.76 11.92 22.67
CA ALA A 121 -10.83 12.31 23.58
C ALA A 121 -10.49 12.03 25.05
N GLY A 122 -9.90 10.85 25.32
CA GLY A 122 -9.50 10.44 26.66
C GLY A 122 -8.39 11.29 27.25
N LEU A 123 -7.39 11.68 26.43
CA LEU A 123 -6.35 12.63 26.84
C LEU A 123 -6.95 14.00 27.19
N ALA A 124 -7.88 14.50 26.37
CA ALA A 124 -8.51 15.81 26.57
C ALA A 124 -9.28 15.93 27.91
N VAL A 125 -9.85 14.83 28.39
CA VAL A 125 -10.60 14.79 29.67
C VAL A 125 -9.81 14.17 30.83
N GLY A 126 -8.52 13.86 30.62
CA GLY A 126 -7.66 13.24 31.63
C GLY A 126 -8.03 11.81 32.01
N PHE A 127 -8.76 11.09 31.15
CA PHE A 127 -9.09 9.69 31.35
C PHE A 127 -7.86 8.78 31.20
N TRP A 128 -6.98 9.11 30.26
CA TRP A 128 -5.65 8.52 30.10
C TRP A 128 -4.58 9.59 30.15
N LYS A 129 -3.35 9.18 30.47
CA LYS A 129 -2.14 9.96 30.25
C LYS A 129 -1.42 9.47 28.99
N GLU A 130 -0.45 10.26 28.53
CA GLU A 130 0.37 9.89 27.38
C GLU A 130 1.16 8.59 27.63
N GLU A 131 1.66 8.38 28.86
CA GLU A 131 2.40 7.18 29.21
C GLU A 131 1.52 5.92 29.10
N ASP A 132 0.25 5.99 29.51
CA ASP A 132 -0.71 4.88 29.42
C ASP A 132 -0.97 4.44 27.97
N ILE A 133 -0.83 5.37 27.03
CA ILE A 133 -1.10 5.16 25.60
C ILE A 133 0.16 4.65 24.89
N PHE A 134 1.31 5.28 25.16
CA PHE A 134 2.55 5.11 24.42
C PHE A 134 3.58 4.17 25.07
N GLU A 135 3.38 3.70 26.31
CA GLU A 135 4.23 2.64 26.87
C GLU A 135 4.11 1.35 26.03
N SER A 136 5.23 1.01 25.39
CA SER A 136 5.29 0.35 24.09
C SER A 136 5.53 -1.16 24.14
N GLY A 137 5.57 -1.75 25.34
CA GLY A 137 6.03 -3.13 25.52
C GLY A 137 5.03 -4.22 25.15
N GLU A 138 3.74 -4.05 25.44
CA GLU A 138 2.75 -5.14 25.33
C GLU A 138 1.97 -5.12 24.01
N LYS A 139 1.57 -3.94 23.53
CA LYS A 139 0.79 -3.81 22.27
C LYS A 139 1.57 -4.26 21.03
N SER A 140 2.91 -4.22 21.07
CA SER A 140 3.77 -4.65 19.95
C SER A 140 4.05 -6.16 19.91
N LYS A 141 3.88 -6.91 21.02
CA LYS A 141 4.27 -8.34 21.10
C LYS A 141 3.46 -9.27 20.20
N ASN A 142 2.25 -8.85 19.82
CA ASN A 142 1.33 -9.69 19.07
C ASN A 142 1.13 -9.25 17.60
N SER A 143 1.89 -8.26 17.12
CA SER A 143 1.81 -7.82 15.71
C SER A 143 2.32 -8.90 14.76
N LYS A 144 1.70 -9.03 13.59
CA LYS A 144 2.16 -9.91 12.51
C LYS A 144 3.09 -9.14 11.58
N VAL A 145 4.26 -9.71 11.30
CA VAL A 145 5.25 -9.14 10.40
C VAL A 145 5.33 -9.95 9.11
N PHE A 146 5.16 -9.28 7.98
CA PHE A 146 5.33 -9.84 6.65
C PHE A 146 6.68 -9.34 6.11
N ARG A 147 7.54 -10.27 5.69
CA ARG A 147 8.87 -9.95 5.18
C ARG A 147 8.92 -10.15 3.67
N PRO A 148 9.64 -9.29 2.93
CA PRO A 148 9.79 -9.44 1.50
C PRO A 148 10.43 -10.79 1.16
N ALA A 149 9.84 -11.50 0.23
CA ALA A 149 10.32 -12.76 -0.34
C ALA A 149 10.58 -12.65 -1.86
N MET A 150 10.30 -11.50 -2.47
CA MET A 150 10.51 -11.24 -3.89
C MET A 150 11.91 -10.70 -4.18
N GLU A 151 12.56 -11.28 -5.18
CA GLU A 151 13.81 -10.80 -5.79
C GLU A 151 13.73 -9.34 -6.23
N GLU A 152 14.79 -8.57 -5.99
CA GLU A 152 14.85 -7.14 -6.31
C GLU A 152 14.67 -6.86 -7.81
N ALA A 153 15.26 -7.69 -8.68
CA ALA A 153 15.14 -7.55 -10.13
C ALA A 153 13.68 -7.70 -10.60
N THR A 154 12.96 -8.67 -10.03
CA THR A 154 11.54 -8.90 -10.33
C THR A 154 10.68 -7.73 -9.85
N ARG A 155 10.97 -7.22 -8.64
CA ARG A 155 10.29 -6.04 -8.08
C ARG A 155 10.46 -4.82 -8.97
N LYS A 156 11.69 -4.49 -9.38
CA LYS A 156 11.99 -3.37 -10.28
C LYS A 156 11.20 -3.46 -11.59
N LYS A 157 11.23 -4.62 -12.24
CA LYS A 157 10.48 -4.87 -13.48
C LYS A 157 8.96 -4.71 -13.31
N LYS A 158 8.41 -5.16 -12.18
CA LYS A 158 6.98 -4.99 -11.84
C LYS A 158 6.61 -3.52 -11.68
N VAL A 159 7.45 -2.73 -11.00
CA VAL A 159 7.25 -1.29 -10.81
C VAL A 159 7.33 -0.54 -12.14
N GLU A 160 8.32 -0.85 -12.99
CA GLU A 160 8.42 -0.25 -14.33
C GLU A 160 7.18 -0.55 -15.19
N SER A 161 6.67 -1.78 -15.10
CA SER A 161 5.47 -2.21 -15.81
C SER A 161 4.22 -1.52 -15.26
N TRP A 162 4.15 -1.29 -13.95
CA TRP A 162 3.11 -0.50 -13.31
C TRP A 162 3.09 0.94 -13.83
N CYS A 163 4.24 1.63 -13.87
CA CYS A 163 4.32 2.99 -14.42
C CYS A 163 3.81 3.05 -15.87
N LYS A 164 4.19 2.07 -16.71
CA LYS A 164 3.65 1.94 -18.07
C LYS A 164 2.13 1.75 -18.08
N ALA A 165 1.57 0.99 -17.14
CA ALA A 165 0.12 0.80 -17.04
C ALA A 165 -0.58 2.11 -16.63
N VAL A 166 -0.01 2.84 -15.67
CA VAL A 166 -0.52 4.14 -15.21
C VAL A 166 -0.55 5.15 -16.35
N GLU A 167 0.53 5.27 -17.14
CA GLU A 167 0.56 6.19 -18.29
C GLU A 167 -0.54 5.90 -19.32
N ARG A 168 -1.04 4.67 -19.41
CA ARG A 168 -2.14 4.31 -20.33
C ARG A 168 -3.52 4.72 -19.84
N THR A 169 -3.61 5.29 -18.64
CA THR A 169 -4.86 5.78 -18.07
C THR A 169 -5.11 7.25 -18.36
N PHE A 170 -4.08 7.96 -18.81
CA PHE A 170 -4.06 9.40 -19.05
C PHE A 170 -4.92 9.80 -20.25
N ASP A 171 -5.49 11.01 -20.19
CA ASP A 171 -6.25 11.64 -21.28
C ASP A 171 -7.45 10.80 -21.74
N LEU A 172 -8.14 10.15 -20.79
CA LEU A 172 -9.29 9.28 -21.06
C LEU A 172 -10.61 9.84 -20.54
N ALA A 173 -10.60 11.02 -19.92
CA ALA A 173 -11.81 11.63 -19.35
C ALA A 173 -12.86 12.01 -20.38
N ASP A 174 -12.46 12.26 -21.63
CA ASP A 174 -13.34 12.56 -22.75
C ASP A 174 -14.14 11.34 -23.25
N LEU A 175 -13.77 10.12 -22.83
CA LEU A 175 -14.55 8.91 -23.12
C LEU A 175 -15.90 8.86 -22.40
N SER A 176 -16.11 9.71 -21.37
CA SER A 176 -17.44 9.91 -20.81
C SER A 176 -18.26 10.83 -21.72
N LEU A 177 -18.84 10.25 -22.76
CA LEU A 177 -19.86 10.87 -23.61
C LEU A 177 -21.17 11.12 -22.84
#